data_AF-A0A838RWY7-F1
#
_entry.id   AF-A0A838RWY7-F1
#
_cell.length_a   1.000
_cell.length_b   1.000
_cell.length_c   1.000
_cell.angle_alpha   90.00
_cell.angle_beta   90.00
_cell.angle_gamma   90.00
#
_symmetry.space_group_name_H-M   'P 1'
#
loop_
_entity.id
_entity.type
_entity.pdbx_description
1 polymer ?
#
loop_
_entity_poly.entity_id
_entity_poly.type
_entity_poly.pdbx_seq_one_letter_code
_entity_poly.pdbx_strand_id
1 'polypeptide(L)'
;GIISFAGRPTVISPVTLDREVLRQRVNAIDTATGDTKAYDAIDFSLTHLLKSTKNTRRTAIVMMSDGLDGRVPGVQGDGSKLPYGEMLSRVREFDGVLYTLWLNTEYEALNPLDTQPEAFDMGYERMKEMAEAGGGVFYQVERLQDLAGAYERVVADLGTVYSLAYRPTNKTRDGKWRAVRVTLNRPSAVARGKHGYYAN
;
A
#
# COMPACT_ATOMS: atom_id res chain seq x y z
N GLY A 1 -12.31 -3.53 -5.58
CA GLY A 1 -12.40 -4.93 -5.10
C GLY A 1 -11.99 -4.95 -3.65
N ILE A 2 -12.21 -6.07 -2.96
CA ILE A 2 -11.82 -6.24 -1.56
C ILE A 2 -10.98 -7.49 -1.45
N ILE A 3 -9.81 -7.36 -0.84
CA ILE A 3 -8.89 -8.44 -0.53
C ILE A 3 -8.68 -8.40 0.98
N SER A 4 -8.84 -9.54 1.65
CA SER A 4 -8.49 -9.72 3.06
C SER A 4 -7.25 -10.60 3.16
N PHE A 5 -6.47 -10.43 4.21
CA PHE A 5 -5.28 -11.22 4.45
C PHE A 5 -5.03 -11.40 5.95
N ALA A 6 -4.43 -12.54 6.28
CA ALA A 6 -3.61 -12.76 7.46
C ALA A 6 -2.40 -13.56 6.97
N GLY A 7 -2.43 -14.89 7.13
CA GLY A 7 -1.40 -15.78 6.58
C GLY A 7 -1.42 -15.93 5.05
N ARG A 8 -2.55 -15.68 4.38
CA ARG A 8 -2.65 -15.68 2.89
C ARG A 8 -3.68 -14.65 2.41
N PRO A 9 -3.41 -13.95 1.30
CA PRO A 9 -4.38 -13.04 0.71
C PRO A 9 -5.53 -13.80 0.01
N THR A 10 -6.75 -13.35 0.26
CA THR A 10 -7.98 -13.93 -0.30
C THR A 10 -8.84 -12.82 -0.91
N VAL A 11 -9.31 -13.03 -2.14
CA VAL A 11 -10.24 -12.10 -2.80
C VAL A 11 -11.62 -12.30 -2.22
N ILE A 12 -12.08 -11.33 -1.43
CA ILE A 12 -13.42 -11.31 -0.83
C ILE A 12 -14.44 -10.80 -1.86
N SER A 13 -14.04 -9.83 -2.67
CA SER A 13 -14.87 -9.31 -3.75
C SER A 13 -14.01 -8.89 -4.95
N PRO A 14 -14.38 -9.26 -6.19
CA PRO A 14 -13.81 -8.66 -7.37
C PRO A 14 -14.14 -7.15 -7.42
N VAL A 15 -13.52 -6.44 -8.36
CA VAL A 15 -13.84 -5.03 -8.62
C VAL A 15 -15.29 -4.94 -9.13
N THR A 16 -16.13 -4.19 -8.41
CA THR A 16 -17.52 -3.93 -8.77
C THR A 16 -17.90 -2.50 -8.39
N LEU A 17 -18.92 -1.95 -9.06
CA LEU A 17 -19.54 -0.67 -8.71
C LEU A 17 -20.75 -0.84 -7.78
N ASP A 18 -21.18 -2.08 -7.52
CA ASP A 18 -22.31 -2.39 -6.66
C ASP A 18 -21.92 -2.25 -5.18
N ARG A 19 -22.44 -1.18 -4.55
CA ARG A 19 -22.16 -0.86 -3.15
C ARG A 19 -22.81 -1.84 -2.18
N GLU A 20 -23.99 -2.37 -2.51
CA GLU A 20 -24.67 -3.32 -1.61
C GLU A 20 -23.93 -4.65 -1.58
N VAL A 21 -23.46 -5.12 -2.73
CA VAL A 21 -22.60 -6.30 -2.79
C VAL A 21 -21.32 -6.08 -1.98
N LEU A 22 -20.65 -4.93 -2.14
CA LEU A 22 -19.44 -4.64 -1.36
C LEU A 22 -19.72 -4.60 0.14
N ARG A 23 -20.81 -3.95 0.58
CA ARG A 23 -21.21 -3.87 1.99
C ARG A 23 -21.48 -5.25 2.58
N GLN A 24 -22.24 -6.09 1.88
CA GLN A 24 -22.50 -7.47 2.31
C GLN A 24 -21.21 -8.28 2.42
N ARG A 25 -20.30 -8.11 1.45
CA ARG A 25 -19.00 -8.81 1.43
C ARG A 25 -18.09 -8.37 2.57
N VAL A 26 -18.03 -7.07 2.88
CA VAL A 26 -17.29 -6.55 4.05
C VAL A 26 -17.83 -7.14 5.35
N ASN A 27 -19.16 -7.15 5.52
CA ASN A 27 -19.78 -7.69 6.73
C ASN A 27 -19.60 -9.20 6.90
N ALA A 28 -19.30 -9.92 5.81
CA ALA A 28 -19.02 -11.35 5.82
C ALA A 28 -17.53 -11.69 5.97
N ILE A 29 -16.65 -10.68 6.11
CA ILE A 29 -15.24 -10.90 6.42
C ILE A 29 -15.15 -11.39 7.85
N ASP A 30 -14.72 -12.64 8.01
CA ASP A 30 -14.30 -13.15 9.31
C ASP A 30 -12.94 -12.52 9.68
N THR A 31 -12.71 -12.28 10.98
CA THR A 31 -11.42 -11.81 11.47
C THR A 31 -10.36 -12.85 11.13
N ALA A 32 -9.49 -12.52 10.18
CA ALA A 32 -8.49 -13.44 9.69
C ALA A 32 -7.48 -13.74 10.81
N THR A 33 -7.45 -14.99 11.26
CA THR A 33 -6.49 -15.48 12.26
C THR A 33 -5.19 -15.93 11.58
N GLY A 34 -4.04 -15.54 12.13
CA GLY A 34 -2.72 -15.99 11.69
C GLY A 34 -1.72 -14.84 11.54
N ASP A 35 -0.48 -15.18 11.19
CA ASP A 35 0.61 -14.19 11.07
C ASP A 35 0.35 -13.18 9.95
N THR A 36 0.72 -11.93 10.20
CA THR A 36 0.59 -10.84 9.25
C THR A 36 1.59 -10.98 8.10
N LYS A 37 1.14 -11.40 6.92
CA LYS A 37 1.95 -11.42 5.68
C LYS A 37 1.62 -10.23 4.77
N ALA A 38 1.94 -9.03 5.25
CA ALA A 38 1.59 -7.78 4.59
C ALA A 38 2.25 -7.63 3.21
N TYR A 39 3.53 -8.03 3.04
CA TYR A 39 4.21 -7.87 1.76
C TYR A 39 3.64 -8.81 0.69
N ASP A 40 3.37 -10.08 1.05
CA ASP A 40 2.73 -11.03 0.14
C ASP A 40 1.30 -10.56 -0.25
N ALA A 41 0.57 -9.92 0.67
CA ALA A 41 -0.75 -9.36 0.39
C ALA A 41 -0.70 -8.17 -0.58
N ILE A 42 0.28 -7.28 -0.44
CA ILE A 42 0.49 -6.18 -1.39
C ILE A 42 0.87 -6.76 -2.75
N ASP A 43 1.87 -7.64 -2.83
CA ASP A 43 2.30 -8.25 -4.10
C ASP A 43 1.15 -8.98 -4.84
N PHE A 44 0.34 -9.72 -4.08
CA PHE A 44 -0.87 -10.35 -4.60
C PHE A 44 -1.83 -9.30 -5.17
N SER A 45 -2.05 -8.20 -4.46
CA SER A 45 -2.95 -7.12 -4.90
C SER A 45 -2.44 -6.44 -6.17
N LEU A 46 -1.14 -6.15 -6.27
CA LEU A 46 -0.51 -5.62 -7.48
C LEU A 46 -0.75 -6.55 -8.66
N THR A 47 -0.46 -7.85 -8.49
CA THR A 47 -0.59 -8.86 -9.55
C THR A 47 -2.05 -9.11 -9.93
N HIS A 48 -2.96 -9.13 -8.96
CA HIS A 48 -4.39 -9.36 -9.19
C HIS A 48 -5.01 -8.21 -9.99
N LEU A 49 -4.63 -6.97 -9.70
CA LEU A 49 -5.10 -5.81 -10.44
C LEU A 49 -4.63 -5.82 -11.89
N LEU A 50 -3.37 -6.18 -12.15
CA LEU A 50 -2.84 -6.34 -13.51
C LEU A 50 -3.61 -7.38 -14.34
N LYS A 51 -4.14 -8.43 -13.70
CA LYS A 51 -4.95 -9.46 -14.38
C LYS A 51 -6.40 -9.03 -14.61
N SER A 52 -6.94 -8.16 -13.76
CA SER A 52 -8.34 -7.75 -13.80
C SER A 52 -8.60 -6.57 -14.76
N THR A 53 -7.59 -5.79 -15.11
CA THR A 53 -7.76 -4.57 -15.92
C THR A 53 -7.50 -4.83 -17.41
N LYS A 54 -8.54 -5.26 -18.13
CA LYS A 54 -8.59 -5.13 -19.61
C LYS A 54 -8.76 -3.68 -20.10
N ASN A 55 -8.70 -2.66 -19.22
CA ASN A 55 -8.99 -1.27 -19.56
C ASN A 55 -8.11 -0.27 -18.81
N THR A 56 -7.87 0.86 -19.49
CA THR A 56 -7.07 2.07 -19.18
C THR A 56 -7.50 2.87 -17.93
N ARG A 57 -8.07 2.22 -16.91
CA ARG A 57 -8.52 2.92 -15.70
C ARG A 57 -7.36 3.16 -14.73
N ARG A 58 -7.39 4.34 -14.12
CA ARG A 58 -6.53 4.70 -12.99
C ARG A 58 -6.72 3.66 -11.89
N THR A 59 -5.62 3.06 -11.46
CA THR A 59 -5.63 2.00 -10.44
C THR A 59 -5.05 2.54 -9.15
N ALA A 60 -5.75 2.27 -8.05
CA ALA A 60 -5.25 2.58 -6.72
C ALA A 60 -5.50 1.41 -5.76
N ILE A 61 -4.54 1.21 -4.86
CA ILE A 61 -4.61 0.25 -3.77
C ILE A 61 -4.63 1.05 -2.47
N VAL A 62 -5.53 0.69 -1.58
CA VAL A 62 -5.58 1.22 -0.21
C VAL A 62 -5.30 0.04 0.71
N MET A 63 -4.10 0.00 1.27
CA MET A 63 -3.67 -1.03 2.22
C MET A 63 -3.96 -0.56 3.63
N MET A 64 -4.65 -1.37 4.43
CA MET A 64 -4.86 -1.12 5.86
C MET A 64 -4.15 -2.22 6.64
N SER A 65 -3.22 -1.85 7.53
CA SER A 65 -2.46 -2.81 8.33
C SER A 65 -1.75 -2.11 9.50
N ASP A 66 -1.35 -2.90 10.49
CA ASP A 66 -0.38 -2.53 11.53
C ASP A 66 1.08 -2.60 11.03
N GLY A 67 1.31 -3.02 9.78
CA GLY A 67 2.63 -3.08 9.16
C GLY A 67 3.62 -4.08 9.79
N LEU A 68 3.19 -4.88 10.77
CA LEU A 68 4.02 -5.84 11.50
C LEU A 68 4.15 -7.15 10.73
N ASP A 69 4.73 -7.10 9.53
CA ASP A 69 5.09 -8.32 8.82
C ASP A 69 6.12 -9.12 9.61
N GLY A 70 6.02 -10.45 9.71
CA GLY A 70 7.02 -11.29 10.38
C GLY A 70 8.45 -11.20 9.78
N ARG A 71 8.64 -10.52 8.63
CA ARG A 71 9.97 -10.13 8.10
C ARG A 71 10.53 -8.85 8.71
N VAL A 72 9.80 -8.17 9.58
CA VAL A 72 10.29 -7.05 10.38
C VAL A 72 11.07 -7.63 11.57
N PRO A 73 12.35 -7.25 11.76
CA PRO A 73 13.11 -7.67 12.93
C PRO A 73 12.36 -7.32 14.23
N GLY A 74 12.23 -8.30 15.13
CA GLY A 74 11.54 -8.11 16.40
C GLY A 74 10.03 -8.42 16.37
N VAL A 75 9.46 -8.79 15.21
CA VAL A 75 8.12 -9.39 15.10
C VAL A 75 8.24 -10.92 15.18
N GLN A 76 7.38 -11.55 15.98
CA GLN A 76 7.27 -13.01 16.04
C GLN A 76 6.25 -13.54 15.02
N GLY A 77 6.44 -14.78 14.58
CA GLY A 77 5.55 -15.46 13.62
C GLY A 77 6.16 -15.59 12.22
N ASP A 78 5.47 -16.31 11.33
CA ASP A 78 5.91 -16.48 9.96
C ASP A 78 5.70 -15.19 9.15
N GLY A 79 6.79 -14.61 8.64
CA GLY A 79 6.72 -13.46 7.74
C GLY A 79 6.26 -13.78 6.32
N SER A 80 6.13 -12.73 5.51
CA SER A 80 5.95 -12.85 4.06
C SER A 80 7.08 -13.63 3.40
N LYS A 81 6.84 -14.22 2.23
CA LYS A 81 7.90 -14.84 1.42
C LYS A 81 8.78 -13.79 0.76
N LEU A 82 8.16 -12.70 0.32
CA LEU A 82 8.85 -11.60 -0.35
C LEU A 82 9.65 -10.76 0.65
N PRO A 83 10.95 -10.51 0.43
CA PRO A 83 11.72 -9.61 1.27
C PRO A 83 11.33 -8.15 1.00
N TYR A 84 11.48 -7.30 2.02
CA TYR A 84 11.07 -5.89 1.97
C TYR A 84 11.64 -5.12 0.76
N GLY A 85 12.93 -5.26 0.47
CA GLY A 85 13.57 -4.56 -0.65
C GLY A 85 12.99 -4.94 -2.03
N GLU A 86 12.61 -6.20 -2.21
CA GLU A 86 11.96 -6.66 -3.44
C GLU A 86 10.52 -6.13 -3.52
N MET A 87 9.77 -6.19 -2.40
CA MET A 87 8.43 -5.60 -2.31
C MET A 87 8.46 -4.11 -2.69
N LEU A 88 9.39 -3.35 -2.10
CA LEU A 88 9.55 -1.92 -2.38
C LEU A 88 9.87 -1.66 -3.85
N SER A 89 10.70 -2.49 -4.48
CA SER A 89 11.01 -2.40 -5.91
C SER A 89 9.76 -2.63 -6.77
N ARG A 90 8.93 -3.63 -6.43
CA ARG A 90 7.66 -3.90 -7.12
C ARG A 90 6.65 -2.77 -6.97
N VAL A 91 6.55 -2.16 -5.79
CA VAL A 91 5.72 -0.96 -5.58
C VAL A 91 6.20 0.21 -6.44
N ARG A 92 7.52 0.41 -6.57
CA ARG A 92 8.09 1.45 -7.45
C ARG A 92 7.75 1.21 -8.91
N GLU A 93 7.63 -0.04 -9.35
CA GLU A 93 7.30 -0.41 -10.73
C GLU A 93 5.79 -0.42 -11.01
N PHE A 94 4.95 -0.55 -9.99
CA PHE A 94 3.48 -0.67 -10.14
C PHE A 94 2.81 0.52 -10.83
N ASP A 95 2.12 0.30 -11.96
CA ASP A 95 1.39 1.36 -12.68
C ASP A 95 0.06 1.72 -12.01
N GLY A 96 0.15 2.37 -10.85
CA GLY A 96 -0.97 2.84 -10.04
C GLY A 96 -0.47 3.59 -8.80
N VAL A 97 -1.39 3.89 -7.89
CA VAL A 97 -1.09 4.59 -6.63
C VAL A 97 -1.29 3.63 -5.46
N LEU A 98 -0.32 3.54 -4.55
CA LEU A 98 -0.45 2.81 -3.30
C LEU A 98 -0.62 3.78 -2.13
N TYR A 99 -1.76 3.69 -1.45
CA TYR A 99 -2.01 4.34 -0.17
C TYR A 99 -1.86 3.31 0.94
N THR A 100 -1.28 3.72 2.06
CA THR A 100 -1.17 2.89 3.26
C THR A 100 -1.84 3.60 4.43
N LEU A 101 -2.68 2.88 5.14
CA LEU A 101 -3.35 3.31 6.35
C LEU A 101 -2.78 2.46 7.48
N TRP A 102 -2.03 3.11 8.35
CA TRP A 102 -1.56 2.52 9.59
C TRP A 102 -2.71 2.46 10.58
N LEU A 103 -3.11 1.25 10.93
CA LEU A 103 -4.08 1.03 11.99
C LEU A 103 -3.29 0.93 13.29
N ASN A 104 -3.50 1.89 14.20
CA ASN A 104 -2.92 1.77 15.54
C ASN A 104 -3.59 0.58 16.25
N THR A 105 -2.89 -0.54 16.31
CA THR A 105 -3.27 -1.66 17.17
C THR A 105 -2.85 -1.36 18.60
N GLU A 106 -3.55 -0.41 19.23
CA GLU A 106 -3.88 -0.55 20.66
C GLU A 106 -4.86 -1.71 20.90
N TYR A 107 -5.13 -2.51 19.86
CA TYR A 107 -5.62 -3.87 19.96
C TYR A 107 -4.57 -4.72 20.67
N GLU A 108 -4.62 -4.64 22.00
CA GLU A 108 -4.07 -5.56 23.00
C GLU A 108 -2.98 -6.47 22.42
N ALA A 109 -1.73 -6.00 22.49
CA ALA A 109 -0.64 -6.95 22.68
C ALA A 109 -1.04 -7.80 23.90
N LEU A 110 -1.60 -8.98 23.66
CA LEU A 110 -1.93 -9.97 24.70
C LEU A 110 -0.68 -10.27 25.55
N ASN A 111 0.51 -9.91 25.04
CA ASN A 111 1.75 -9.89 25.78
C ASN A 111 2.67 -8.73 25.29
N PRO A 112 3.07 -7.78 26.17
CA PRO A 112 4.12 -6.79 25.89
C PRO A 112 5.50 -7.38 25.55
N LEU A 113 5.64 -8.72 25.61
CA LEU A 113 6.86 -9.48 25.31
C LEU A 113 6.94 -9.97 23.85
N ASP A 114 5.87 -9.85 23.05
CA ASP A 114 5.80 -10.51 21.73
C ASP A 114 6.36 -9.67 20.57
N THR A 115 6.40 -8.34 20.69
CA THR A 115 6.93 -7.45 19.64
C THR A 115 7.70 -6.28 20.27
N GLN A 116 8.94 -6.10 19.83
CA GLN A 116 9.81 -5.01 20.34
C GLN A 116 9.29 -3.64 19.85
N PRO A 117 9.37 -2.56 20.65
CA PRO A 117 9.00 -1.21 20.21
C PRO A 117 9.64 -0.79 18.88
N GLU A 118 10.90 -1.18 18.67
CA GLU A 118 11.67 -0.91 17.46
C GLU A 118 11.04 -1.56 16.21
N ALA A 119 10.33 -2.68 16.39
CA ALA A 119 9.64 -3.35 15.30
C ALA A 119 8.41 -2.56 14.82
N PHE A 120 7.71 -1.86 15.73
CA PHE A 120 6.62 -0.96 15.38
C PHE A 120 7.14 0.23 14.58
N ASP A 121 8.23 0.86 15.03
CA ASP A 121 8.88 1.97 14.30
C ASP A 121 9.31 1.53 12.90
N MET A 122 9.91 0.34 12.79
CA MET A 122 10.29 -0.23 11.49
C MET A 122 9.09 -0.54 10.61
N GLY A 123 8.02 -1.13 11.14
CA GLY A 123 6.79 -1.40 10.40
C GLY A 123 6.16 -0.11 9.87
N TYR A 124 6.11 0.92 10.72
CA TYR A 124 5.59 2.25 10.41
C TYR A 124 6.37 2.89 9.27
N GLU A 125 7.70 2.97 9.39
CA GLU A 125 8.56 3.57 8.37
C GLU A 125 8.50 2.79 7.04
N ARG A 126 8.42 1.45 7.08
CA ARG A 126 8.27 0.64 5.86
C ARG A 126 6.93 0.88 5.16
N MET A 127 5.84 0.97 5.91
CA MET A 127 4.50 1.29 5.36
C MET A 127 4.47 2.69 4.74
N LYS A 128 5.13 3.64 5.38
CA LYS A 128 5.28 5.01 4.88
C LYS A 128 6.11 5.06 3.61
N GLU A 129 7.29 4.43 3.61
CA GLU A 129 8.18 4.37 2.45
C GLU A 129 7.49 3.69 1.25
N MET A 130 6.72 2.62 1.48
CA MET A 130 5.96 1.97 0.40
C MET A 130 4.89 2.89 -0.20
N ALA A 131 4.12 3.64 0.60
CA ALA A 131 3.15 4.59 0.05
C ALA A 131 3.83 5.68 -0.77
N GLU A 132 4.91 6.28 -0.26
CA GLU A 132 5.67 7.31 -0.97
C GLU A 132 6.28 6.77 -2.27
N ALA A 133 6.88 5.58 -2.23
CA ALA A 133 7.44 4.90 -3.40
C ALA A 133 6.38 4.56 -4.45
N GLY A 134 5.17 4.23 -4.00
CA GLY A 134 3.99 3.99 -4.85
C GLY A 134 3.30 5.28 -5.32
N GLY A 135 3.82 6.46 -4.95
CA GLY A 135 3.27 7.76 -5.33
C GLY A 135 1.98 8.15 -4.60
N GLY A 136 1.61 7.43 -3.54
CA GLY A 136 0.45 7.74 -2.70
C GLY A 136 0.84 8.43 -1.40
N VAL A 137 -0.03 8.27 -0.39
CA VAL A 137 0.09 8.92 0.91
C VAL A 137 -0.06 7.88 2.01
N PHE A 138 0.77 8.03 3.03
CA PHE A 138 0.64 7.32 4.30
C PHE A 138 -0.32 8.08 5.22
N TYR A 139 -1.32 7.40 5.75
CA TYR A 139 -2.24 7.94 6.73
C TYR A 139 -2.14 7.15 8.03
N GLN A 140 -1.99 7.87 9.14
CA GLN A 140 -2.09 7.29 10.46
C GLN A 140 -3.55 7.36 10.93
N VAL A 141 -4.09 6.22 11.34
CA VAL A 141 -5.43 6.09 11.90
C VAL A 141 -5.28 5.73 13.37
N GLU A 142 -5.38 6.73 14.24
CA GLU A 142 -5.22 6.56 15.69
C GLU A 142 -6.44 5.87 16.31
N ARG A 143 -7.64 6.16 15.82
CA ARG A 143 -8.89 5.56 16.30
C ARG A 143 -9.77 5.16 15.12
N LEU A 144 -10.60 4.15 15.33
CA LEU A 144 -11.53 3.66 14.30
C LEU A 144 -12.46 4.77 13.74
N GLN A 145 -12.84 5.73 14.58
CA GLN A 145 -13.62 6.90 14.16
C GLN A 145 -12.89 7.82 13.17
N ASP A 146 -11.55 7.83 13.19
CA ASP A 146 -10.72 8.64 12.30
C ASP A 146 -10.53 7.95 10.92
N LEU A 147 -10.90 6.67 10.80
CA LEU A 147 -10.82 5.90 9.57
C LEU A 147 -11.68 6.49 8.45
N ALA A 148 -12.90 6.94 8.78
CA ALA A 148 -13.79 7.58 7.82
C ALA A 148 -13.13 8.83 7.20
N GLY A 149 -12.52 9.68 8.03
CA GLY A 149 -11.79 10.87 7.56
C GLY A 149 -10.51 10.55 6.79
N ALA A 150 -9.83 9.45 7.09
CA ALA A 150 -8.71 8.96 6.25
C ALA A 150 -9.20 8.54 4.86
N TYR A 151 -10.30 7.80 4.79
CA TYR A 151 -10.91 7.40 3.51
C TYR A 151 -11.43 8.58 2.69
N GLU A 152 -12.04 9.57 3.31
CA GLU A 152 -12.47 10.80 2.61
C GLU A 152 -11.28 11.51 1.95
N ARG A 153 -10.14 11.59 2.66
CA ARG A 153 -8.89 12.14 2.11
C ARG A 153 -8.36 11.32 0.94
N VAL A 154 -8.36 9.99 1.05
CA VAL A 154 -7.98 9.10 -0.06
C VAL A 154 -8.89 9.33 -1.28
N VAL A 155 -10.21 9.40 -1.09
CA VAL A 155 -11.17 9.62 -2.18
C VAL A 155 -10.96 10.98 -2.83
N ALA A 156 -10.72 12.03 -2.04
CA ALA A 156 -10.41 13.37 -2.54
C ALA A 156 -9.11 13.36 -3.36
N ASP A 157 -8.05 12.72 -2.86
CA ASP A 157 -6.76 12.58 -3.54
C ASP A 157 -6.93 11.83 -4.87
N LEU A 158 -7.68 10.73 -4.88
CA LEU A 158 -7.98 9.95 -6.09
C LEU A 158 -8.72 10.76 -7.17
N GLY A 159 -9.52 11.74 -6.77
CA GLY A 159 -10.16 12.70 -7.67
C GLY A 159 -9.18 13.64 -8.39
N THR A 160 -7.96 13.80 -7.86
CA THR A 160 -6.95 14.75 -8.35
C THR A 160 -5.65 14.10 -8.83
N VAL A 161 -5.71 12.83 -9.25
CA VAL A 161 -4.55 12.12 -9.82
C VAL A 161 -4.38 12.44 -11.31
N TYR A 162 -3.17 12.86 -11.69
CA TYR A 162 -2.77 13.13 -13.08
C TYR A 162 -1.70 12.13 -13.51
N SER A 163 -1.83 11.61 -14.74
CA SER A 163 -0.79 10.78 -15.37
C SER A 163 0.09 11.68 -16.23
N LEU A 164 1.39 11.71 -15.93
CA LEU A 164 2.40 12.43 -16.70
C LEU A 164 3.33 11.42 -17.36
N ALA A 165 3.48 11.54 -18.68
CA ALA A 165 4.43 10.75 -19.45
C ALA A 165 5.53 11.67 -19.98
N TYR A 166 6.77 11.20 -19.91
CA TYR A 166 7.91 11.87 -20.50
C TYR A 166 8.83 10.85 -21.18
N ARG A 167 9.63 11.32 -22.13
CA ARG A 167 10.63 10.48 -22.79
C ARG A 167 12.01 10.86 -22.24
N PRO A 168 12.74 9.94 -21.60
CA PRO A 168 14.07 10.27 -21.09
C PRO A 168 15.02 10.58 -22.25
N THR A 169 15.88 11.59 -22.06
CA THR A 169 16.94 11.94 -23.03
C THR A 169 18.00 10.84 -23.10
N ASN A 170 18.34 10.24 -21.95
CA ASN A 170 19.17 9.04 -21.87
C ASN A 170 18.33 7.77 -22.09
N LYS A 171 18.61 7.01 -23.16
CA LYS A 171 17.88 5.78 -23.50
C LYS A 171 18.58 4.49 -23.04
N THR A 172 19.77 4.57 -22.45
CA THR A 172 20.50 3.40 -21.97
C THR A 172 19.72 2.69 -20.88
N ARG A 173 19.66 1.36 -20.92
CA ARG A 173 19.07 0.52 -19.88
C ARG A 173 20.18 -0.12 -19.07
N ASP A 174 20.67 0.61 -18.07
CA ASP A 174 21.82 0.24 -17.25
C ASP A 174 21.42 -0.24 -15.85
N GLY A 175 20.12 -0.42 -15.57
CA GLY A 175 19.60 -0.81 -14.27
C GLY A 175 19.80 0.24 -13.18
N LYS A 176 20.24 1.46 -13.51
CA LYS A 176 20.47 2.51 -12.51
C LYS A 176 19.19 3.27 -12.20
N TRP A 177 19.10 3.75 -10.96
CA TRP A 177 18.02 4.62 -10.51
C TRP A 177 18.04 5.96 -11.25
N ARG A 178 16.88 6.41 -11.69
CA ARG A 178 16.65 7.70 -12.34
C ARG A 178 15.60 8.47 -11.57
N ALA A 179 16.05 9.52 -10.87
CA ALA A 179 15.16 10.39 -10.12
C ALA A 179 14.25 11.20 -11.06
N VAL A 180 12.99 11.31 -10.69
CA VAL A 180 11.98 12.15 -11.33
C VAL A 180 11.52 13.17 -10.29
N ARG A 181 11.58 14.45 -10.66
CA ARG A 181 11.08 15.55 -9.83
C ARG A 181 10.03 16.32 -10.61
N VAL A 182 8.85 16.47 -10.00
CA VAL A 182 7.78 17.31 -10.53
C VAL A 182 7.82 18.65 -9.80
N THR A 183 7.96 19.73 -10.55
CA THR A 183 7.87 21.10 -10.02
C THR A 183 6.54 21.71 -10.44
N LEU A 184 5.96 22.52 -9.55
CA LEU A 184 4.68 23.19 -9.79
C LEU A 184 4.90 24.70 -9.79
N ASN A 185 4.20 25.39 -10.69
CA ASN A 185 4.20 26.86 -10.75
C ASN A 185 3.17 27.50 -9.80
N ARG A 186 2.52 26.71 -8.95
CA ARG A 186 1.52 27.17 -7.98
C ARG A 186 2.13 27.14 -6.57
N PRO A 187 2.24 28.30 -5.87
CA PRO A 187 2.94 28.39 -4.58
C PRO A 187 2.39 27.48 -3.47
N SER A 188 1.09 27.18 -3.49
CA SER A 188 0.41 26.39 -2.45
C SER A 188 0.09 24.96 -2.87
N ALA A 189 0.64 24.49 -4.00
CA ALA A 189 0.41 23.14 -4.48
C ALA A 189 1.64 22.27 -4.22
N VAL A 190 1.39 21.05 -3.74
CA VAL A 190 2.44 20.05 -3.53
C VAL A 190 2.23 18.94 -4.55
N ALA A 191 3.23 18.69 -5.40
CA ALA A 191 3.22 17.53 -6.27
C ALA A 191 3.61 16.29 -5.47
N ARG A 192 2.81 15.23 -5.59
CA ARG A 192 3.13 13.89 -5.08
C ARG A 192 3.06 12.91 -6.23
N GLY A 193 3.90 11.89 -6.16
CA GLY A 193 4.02 10.87 -7.19
C GLY A 193 5.35 10.16 -7.07
N LYS A 194 5.59 9.22 -7.97
CA LYS A 194 6.81 8.41 -7.96
C LYS A 194 8.06 9.28 -8.12
N HIS A 195 9.04 9.07 -7.23
CA HIS A 195 10.30 9.82 -7.22
C HIS A 195 11.31 9.35 -8.26
N GLY A 196 11.01 8.30 -9.03
CA GLY A 196 11.92 7.77 -10.04
C GLY A 196 11.59 6.35 -10.47
N TYR A 197 12.50 5.77 -11.24
CA TYR A 197 12.41 4.41 -11.77
C TYR A 197 13.82 3.85 -12.01
N TYR A 198 13.94 2.53 -12.13
CA TYR A 198 15.17 1.87 -12.57
C TYR A 198 15.17 1.72 -14.10
N ALA A 199 16.31 1.97 -14.73
CA ALA A 199 16.48 1.86 -16.18
C ALA A 199 16.66 0.39 -16.62
N ASN A 200 15.62 -0.43 -16.45
CA ASN A 200 15.58 -1.84 -16.83
C ASN A 200 15.33 -2.03 -18.33
#